data_AF-A0A0B1TJ24-F1
#
_entry.id   AF-A0A0B1TJ24-F1
#
_cell.length_a   1.000
_cell.length_b   1.000
_cell.length_c   1.000
_cell.angle_alpha   90.00
_cell.angle_beta   90.00
_cell.angle_gamma   90.00
#
_symmetry.space_group_name_H-M   'P 1'
#
loop_
_entity.id
_entity.type
_entity.pdbx_description
1 polymer ?
#
loop_
_entity_poly.entity_id
_entity_poly.type
_entity_poly.pdbx_seq_one_letter_code
_entity_poly.pdbx_strand_id
1 'polypeptide(L)'
;MLSRNLVLPRLAVRTLKTSASVSGGHHIEHWWGPEKAAGRELVGFGVNGDNTYVDRLDYWYPAIRFRKEDDVIAPIRKKEMGDWKNLSLEEKKMCE
;
A
#
# COMPACT_ATOMS: atom_id res chain seq x y z
N MET A 1 12.75 -31.15 -56.19
CA MET A 1 11.92 -31.39 -54.99
C MET A 1 12.41 -30.46 -53.88
N LEU A 2 11.55 -29.50 -53.49
CA LEU A 2 11.44 -28.79 -52.21
C LEU A 2 12.73 -28.33 -51.48
N SER A 3 12.99 -27.02 -51.47
CA SER A 3 13.32 -26.32 -50.20
C SER A 3 13.23 -24.80 -50.35
N ARG A 4 12.10 -24.23 -49.94
CA ARG A 4 12.04 -22.87 -49.39
C ARG A 4 11.19 -22.94 -48.14
N ASN A 5 11.82 -23.28 -47.03
CA ASN A 5 11.21 -23.07 -45.72
C ASN A 5 11.18 -21.56 -45.48
N LEU A 6 10.02 -20.94 -45.71
CA LEU A 6 9.73 -19.58 -45.28
C LEU A 6 9.68 -19.57 -43.75
N VAL A 7 10.78 -19.17 -43.12
CA VAL A 7 10.81 -18.89 -41.68
C VAL A 7 10.08 -17.57 -41.48
N LEU A 8 8.79 -17.65 -41.15
CA LEU A 8 8.05 -16.51 -40.63
C LEU A 8 8.69 -16.09 -39.30
N PRO A 9 9.07 -14.82 -39.10
CA PRO A 9 9.56 -14.37 -37.81
C PRO A 9 8.40 -14.57 -36.83
N ARG A 10 8.63 -15.38 -35.78
CA ARG A 10 7.66 -15.52 -34.70
C ARG A 10 7.44 -14.13 -34.13
N LEU A 11 6.27 -13.56 -34.41
CA LEU A 11 5.76 -12.39 -33.69
C LEU A 11 5.80 -12.79 -32.22
N ALA A 12 6.80 -12.28 -31.49
CA ALA A 12 6.85 -12.39 -30.06
C ALA A 12 5.61 -11.66 -29.56
N VAL A 13 4.55 -12.41 -29.26
CA VAL A 13 3.36 -11.92 -28.58
C VAL A 13 3.84 -11.46 -27.22
N ARG A 14 4.24 -10.18 -27.14
CA ARG A 14 4.52 -9.53 -25.87
C ARG A 14 3.20 -9.57 -25.12
N THR A 15 3.13 -10.41 -24.10
CA THR A 15 1.97 -10.51 -23.22
C THR A 15 1.76 -9.14 -22.59
N LEU A 16 0.81 -8.37 -23.12
CA LEU A 16 0.41 -7.09 -22.57
C LEU A 16 -0.26 -7.38 -21.22
N LYS A 17 0.48 -7.19 -20.13
CA LYS A 17 -0.09 -7.23 -18.78
C LYS A 17 -0.90 -5.95 -18.57
N THR A 18 -2.18 -5.97 -18.90
CA THR A 18 -3.10 -4.83 -18.74
C THR A 18 -3.51 -4.60 -17.28
N SER A 19 -3.15 -5.51 -16.38
CA SER A 19 -3.52 -5.48 -14.95
C SER A 19 -2.38 -5.12 -14.01
N ALA A 20 -1.19 -4.80 -14.51
CA ALA A 20 -0.13 -4.31 -13.63
C ALA A 20 -0.55 -2.94 -13.07
N SER A 21 -0.62 -2.82 -11.73
CA SER A 21 -0.85 -1.51 -11.12
C SER A 21 0.30 -0.61 -11.55
N VAL A 22 -0.01 0.40 -12.36
CA VAL A 22 0.94 1.50 -12.58
C VAL A 22 1.08 2.16 -11.22
N SER A 23 2.24 2.00 -10.58
CA SER A 23 2.59 2.72 -9.36
C SER A 23 2.38 4.20 -9.64
N GLY A 24 1.33 4.76 -9.02
CA GLY A 24 0.88 6.12 -9.24
C GLY A 24 2.02 7.12 -9.06
N GLY A 25 2.02 8.14 -9.92
CA GLY A 25 3.18 8.98 -10.20
C GLY A 25 3.82 9.63 -8.99
N HIS A 26 5.03 9.19 -8.67
CA HIS A 26 6.17 10.02 -8.31
C HIS A 26 7.36 9.44 -9.10
N HIS A 27 8.24 10.30 -9.62
CA HIS A 27 9.44 9.97 -10.40
C HIS A 27 10.13 8.67 -9.93
N ILE A 28 10.46 7.79 -10.88
CA ILE A 28 11.01 6.44 -10.66
C ILE A 28 12.33 6.47 -9.85
N GLU A 29 13.00 7.61 -9.75
CA GLU A 29 14.33 7.73 -9.14
C GLU A 29 14.32 7.88 -7.61
N HIS A 30 13.23 8.33 -6.97
CA HIS A 30 13.16 8.41 -5.50
C HIS A 30 11.83 7.89 -4.93
N TRP A 31 11.75 6.57 -4.80
CA TRP A 31 10.73 5.92 -4.00
C TRP A 31 11.05 6.04 -2.50
N TRP A 32 10.59 7.12 -1.86
CA TRP A 32 10.74 7.34 -0.41
C TRP A 32 9.65 6.67 0.44
N GLY A 33 8.82 5.80 -0.13
CA GLY A 33 7.65 5.22 0.54
C GLY A 33 7.93 4.64 1.94
N PRO A 34 8.98 3.81 2.13
CA PRO A 34 9.30 3.23 3.44
C PRO A 34 9.86 4.25 4.44
N GLU A 35 10.65 5.22 3.95
CA GLU A 35 11.28 6.25 4.78
C GLU A 35 10.24 7.27 5.28
N LYS A 36 9.34 7.72 4.40
CA LYS A 36 8.22 8.61 4.76
C LYS A 36 7.26 7.96 5.76
N ALA A 37 7.03 6.66 5.62
CA ALA A 37 6.19 5.91 6.56
C ALA A 37 6.83 5.81 7.96
N ALA A 38 8.16 5.89 8.08
CA ALA A 38 8.89 5.83 9.34
C ALA A 38 8.53 4.60 10.21
N GLY A 39 8.24 3.47 9.58
CA GLY A 39 7.85 2.22 10.24
C GLY A 39 6.39 2.16 10.71
N ARG A 40 5.55 3.11 10.31
CA ARG A 40 4.09 3.07 10.53
C ARG A 40 3.41 2.18 9.50
N GLU A 41 2.28 1.58 9.89
CA GLU A 41 1.48 0.75 8.99
C GLU A 41 0.85 1.60 7.88
N LEU A 42 0.94 1.10 6.64
CA LEU A 42 0.28 1.66 5.47
C LEU A 42 -1.16 1.13 5.41
N VAL A 43 -2.14 2.04 5.50
CA VAL A 43 -3.57 1.71 5.53
C VAL A 43 -4.21 1.90 4.16
N GLY A 44 -3.67 2.81 3.34
CA GLY A 44 -4.24 3.10 2.04
C GLY A 44 -3.32 3.94 1.15
N PHE A 45 -3.93 4.57 0.15
CA PHE A 45 -3.24 5.45 -0.79
C PHE A 45 -3.37 6.89 -0.30
N GLY A 46 -2.24 7.59 -0.19
CA GLY A 46 -2.24 9.01 0.13
C GLY A 46 -2.60 9.89 -1.04
N VAL A 47 -2.62 11.20 -0.76
CA VAL A 47 -2.71 12.24 -1.79
C VAL A 47 -1.56 12.03 -2.78
N ASN A 48 -1.88 11.86 -4.06
CA ASN A 48 -0.92 11.59 -5.14
C ASN A 48 -0.12 10.28 -5.01
N GLY A 49 -0.57 9.32 -4.19
CA GLY A 49 0.13 8.03 -3.98
C GLY A 49 1.30 8.11 -2.99
N ASP A 50 1.45 9.22 -2.27
CA ASP A 50 2.49 9.40 -1.26
C ASP A 50 2.10 8.76 0.08
N ASN A 51 3.04 8.08 0.73
CA ASN A 51 2.82 7.45 2.04
C ASN A 51 3.02 8.45 3.18
N THR A 52 2.16 9.46 3.26
CA THR A 52 2.26 10.55 4.24
C THR A 52 1.01 10.64 5.11
N TYR A 53 1.19 11.00 6.38
CA TYR A 53 0.09 11.33 7.30
C TYR A 53 -0.29 12.79 7.13
N VAL A 54 -1.59 13.07 6.96
CA VAL A 54 -2.12 14.44 6.84
C VAL A 54 -3.44 14.49 7.61
N ASP A 55 -3.52 15.35 8.61
CA ASP A 55 -4.76 15.62 9.35
C ASP A 55 -5.44 16.85 8.73
N ARG A 56 -6.34 16.59 7.78
CA ARG A 56 -7.07 17.61 7.02
C ARG A 56 -8.55 17.28 7.02
N LEU A 57 -9.39 18.31 7.15
CA LEU A 57 -10.85 18.18 7.20
C LEU A 57 -11.47 17.58 5.94
N ASP A 58 -10.81 17.66 4.79
CA ASP A 58 -11.25 17.09 3.52
C ASP A 58 -10.61 15.73 3.22
N TYR A 59 -9.74 15.24 4.10
CA TYR A 59 -9.00 14.00 3.92
C TYR A 59 -9.02 13.13 5.18
N TRP A 60 -10.15 12.45 5.38
CA TRP A 60 -10.42 11.67 6.60
C TRP A 60 -9.61 10.37 6.71
N TYR A 61 -9.08 9.86 5.59
CA TYR A 61 -8.39 8.57 5.54
C TYR A 61 -6.94 8.76 5.06
N PRO A 62 -5.99 9.04 5.97
CA PRO A 62 -4.58 9.20 5.63
C PRO A 62 -3.96 7.89 5.13
N ALA A 63 -2.86 8.00 4.39
CA ALA A 63 -2.17 6.84 3.81
C ALA A 63 -1.57 5.91 4.87
N ILE A 64 -1.06 6.49 5.95
CA ILE A 64 -0.38 5.82 7.05
C ILE A 64 -1.13 6.07 8.36
N ARG A 65 -0.96 5.20 9.35
CA ARG A 65 -1.49 5.44 10.69
C ARG A 65 -0.80 6.61 11.40
N PHE A 66 -1.45 7.15 12.43
CA PHE A 66 -0.89 8.21 13.26
C PHE A 66 0.38 7.76 13.98
N ARG A 67 0.29 6.66 14.73
CA ARG A 67 1.38 6.12 15.55
C ARG A 67 2.02 4.86 14.92
N LYS A 68 3.27 4.60 15.30
CA LYS A 68 4.02 3.40 14.95
C LYS A 68 3.49 2.17 15.70
N GLU A 69 3.70 0.99 15.14
CA GLU A 69 3.44 -0.27 15.84
C GLU A 69 4.50 -0.46 16.93
N ASP A 70 4.10 -0.17 18.17
CA ASP A 70 4.86 -0.38 19.39
C ASP A 70 4.34 -1.63 20.13
N ASP A 71 5.12 -2.16 21.08
CA ASP A 71 4.77 -3.37 21.86
C ASP A 71 3.46 -3.23 22.65
N VAL A 72 3.05 -1.99 22.95
CA VAL A 72 1.78 -1.68 23.63
C VAL A 72 0.60 -1.71 22.67
N ILE A 73 0.79 -1.28 21.42
CA ILE A 73 -0.30 -1.13 20.43
C ILE A 73 -0.54 -2.43 19.68
N ALA A 74 0.52 -3.16 19.34
CA ALA A 74 0.43 -4.45 18.66
C ALA A 74 -0.58 -5.45 19.31
N PRO A 75 -0.64 -5.64 20.64
CA PRO A 75 -1.64 -6.51 21.25
C PRO A 75 -3.06 -5.93 21.18
N ILE A 76 -3.21 -4.61 21.24
CA ILE A 76 -4.52 -3.95 21.10
C ILE A 76 -5.04 -4.14 19.67
N ARG A 77 -4.20 -3.97 18.64
CA ARG A 77 -4.56 -4.26 17.23
C ARG A 77 -5.08 -5.68 17.02
N LYS A 78 -4.43 -6.66 17.67
CA LYS A 78 -4.90 -8.06 17.62
C LYS A 78 -6.28 -8.23 18.26
N LYS A 79 -6.59 -7.47 19.31
CA LYS A 79 -7.92 -7.46 19.93
C LYS A 79 -8.95 -6.72 19.06
N GLU A 80 -8.55 -5.67 18.34
CA GLU A 80 -9.44 -4.91 17.42
C GLU A 80 -10.01 -5.79 16.30
N MET A 81 -9.26 -6.80 15.85
CA MET A 81 -9.72 -7.78 14.86
C MET A 81 -10.84 -8.68 15.39
N GLY A 82 -11.05 -8.72 16.72
CA GLY A 82 -12.10 -9.49 17.38
C GLY A 82 -13.34 -8.65 17.73
N ASP A 83 -14.07 -9.08 18.76
CA ASP A 83 -15.28 -8.37 19.20
C ASP A 83 -14.93 -7.10 20.00
N TRP A 84 -15.44 -5.95 19.55
CA TRP A 84 -15.20 -4.62 20.14
C TRP A 84 -15.85 -4.44 21.51
N LYS A 85 -16.74 -5.35 21.91
CA LYS A 85 -17.29 -5.40 23.27
C LYS A 85 -16.24 -5.75 24.32
N ASN A 86 -15.17 -6.44 23.92
CA ASN A 86 -14.10 -6.86 24.82
C ASN A 86 -13.00 -5.81 24.99
N LEU A 87 -13.03 -4.72 24.22
CA LEU A 87 -12.10 -3.60 24.39
C LEU A 87 -12.59 -2.65 25.49
N SER A 88 -11.69 -2.33 26.42
CA SER A 88 -11.88 -1.27 27.40
C SER A 88 -11.94 0.12 26.74
N LEU A 89 -12.50 1.10 27.44
CA LEU A 89 -12.55 2.49 26.95
C LEU A 89 -11.16 3.10 26.76
N GLU A 90 -10.19 2.68 27.58
CA GLU A 90 -8.80 3.13 27.48
C GLU A 90 -8.13 2.55 26.23
N GLU A 91 -8.29 1.26 25.97
CA GLU A 91 -7.77 0.62 24.75
C GLU A 91 -8.35 1.26 23.48
N LYS A 92 -9.64 1.62 23.48
CA LYS A 92 -10.27 2.31 22.35
C LYS A 92 -9.64 3.68 22.08
N LYS A 93 -9.35 4.46 23.13
CA LYS A 93 -8.67 5.75 23.00
C LYS A 93 -7.22 5.63 22.56
N MET A 94 -6.56 4.50 22.85
CA MET A 94 -5.18 4.26 22.44
C MET A 94 -5.05 3.83 20.97
N CYS A 95 -6.17 3.43 20.35
CA CYS A 95 -6.23 3.09 18.93
C CYS A 95 -6.45 4.29 18.01
N GLU A 96 -7.00 5.38 18.57
CA GLU A 96 -7.13 6.70 17.94
C GLU A 96 -5.74 7.36 17.78
#